data_AF-A0AA39FL77-F1
#
_entry.id   AF-A0AA39FL77-F1
#
_cell.length_a   1.000
_cell.length_b   1.000
_cell.length_c   1.000
_cell.angle_alpha   90.00
_cell.angle_beta   90.00
_cell.angle_gamma   90.00
#
_symmetry.space_group_name_H-M   'P 1'
#
loop_
_entity.id
_entity.type
_entity.pdbx_description
1 polymer ?
#
loop_
_entity_poly.entity_id
_entity_poly.type
_entity_poly.pdbx_seq_one_letter_code
_entity_poly.pdbx_strand_id
1 'polypeptide(L)'
;MVDNIFNGYGPKMRAHRKLLMPLINGQHLRNYIETFNKEVCRYIDALSVKTKSEVFDIYNETQYCLADITFETVLGISGVAQNTGDLTVPHAMETKHGRAFKSATTTIHEFISKIINEKKSLYMALERGESKVEKPKPSILDLLIENVIITSAMDDQEVLDDIIALLFGVFVIFGKFSKS
;
A
#
# COMPACT_ATOMS: atom_id res chain seq x y z
N MET A 1 -19.96 -8.23 2.68
CA MET A 1 -19.10 -7.09 3.06
C MET A 1 -18.11 -7.68 4.05
N VAL A 2 -16.83 -7.72 3.71
CA VAL A 2 -15.83 -8.35 4.58
C VAL A 2 -15.48 -7.37 5.70
N ASP A 3 -15.42 -7.86 6.94
CA ASP A 3 -15.11 -7.05 8.12
C ASP A 3 -13.61 -6.72 8.14
N ASN A 4 -13.26 -5.50 7.73
CA ASN A 4 -11.90 -4.97 7.77
C ASN A 4 -11.77 -3.79 8.75
N ILE A 5 -10.58 -3.20 8.84
CA ILE A 5 -10.25 -2.12 9.77
C ILE A 5 -11.16 -0.86 9.65
N PHE A 6 -11.77 -0.62 8.49
CA PHE A 6 -12.63 0.53 8.23
C PHE A 6 -14.13 0.24 8.37
N ASN A 7 -14.60 -0.95 7.98
CA ASN A 7 -16.02 -1.27 7.91
C ASN A 7 -16.48 -2.42 8.84
N GLY A 8 -15.56 -3.04 9.58
CA GLY A 8 -15.89 -4.08 10.55
C GLY A 8 -16.55 -3.54 11.80
N TYR A 9 -17.16 -4.43 12.60
CA TYR A 9 -17.79 -4.07 13.88
C TYR A 9 -17.27 -4.95 15.03
N GLY A 10 -17.39 -4.44 16.26
CA GLY A 10 -17.21 -5.25 17.47
C GLY A 10 -15.75 -5.58 17.85
N PRO A 11 -15.52 -6.67 18.61
CA PRO A 11 -14.21 -7.03 19.15
C PRO A 11 -13.12 -7.24 18.08
N LYS A 12 -13.50 -7.76 16.91
CA LYS A 12 -12.60 -8.05 15.79
C LYS A 12 -11.97 -6.79 15.20
N MET A 13 -12.79 -5.79 14.84
CA MET A 13 -12.29 -4.48 14.37
C MET A 13 -11.35 -3.83 15.41
N ARG A 14 -11.67 -3.94 16.71
CA ARG A 14 -10.81 -3.41 17.77
C ARG A 14 -9.46 -4.12 17.82
N ALA A 15 -9.43 -5.44 17.63
CA ALA A 15 -8.18 -6.22 17.58
C ALA A 15 -7.33 -5.82 16.36
N HIS A 16 -7.93 -5.70 15.18
CA HIS A 16 -7.23 -5.28 13.96
C HIS A 16 -6.64 -3.87 14.10
N ARG A 17 -7.43 -2.92 14.62
CA ARG A 17 -6.93 -1.56 14.90
C ARG A 17 -5.80 -1.55 15.92
N LYS A 18 -5.86 -2.41 16.94
CA LYS A 18 -4.81 -2.52 17.95
C LYS A 18 -3.49 -3.00 17.35
N LEU A 19 -3.53 -3.81 16.30
CA LEU A 19 -2.35 -4.28 15.57
C LEU A 19 -1.84 -3.25 14.55
N LEU A 20 -2.73 -2.67 13.74
CA LEU A 20 -2.36 -1.80 12.62
C LEU A 20 -2.06 -0.35 13.00
N MET A 21 -2.83 0.26 13.93
CA MET A 21 -2.65 1.67 14.27
C MET A 21 -1.26 2.01 14.82
N PRO A 22 -0.61 1.17 15.65
CA PRO A 22 0.77 1.39 16.06
C PRO A 22 1.73 1.46 14.86
N LEU A 23 1.51 0.65 13.82
CA LEU A 23 2.41 0.57 12.65
C LEU A 23 2.36 1.82 11.77
N ILE A 24 1.28 2.59 11.85
CA ILE A 24 1.06 3.79 11.05
C ILE A 24 1.08 5.08 11.88
N ASN A 25 1.54 5.02 13.13
CA ASN A 25 1.66 6.21 13.97
C ASN A 25 2.85 7.09 13.55
N GLY A 26 2.87 8.34 14.00
CA GLY A 26 3.90 9.32 13.64
C GLY A 26 5.34 8.94 13.99
N GLN A 27 5.56 7.96 14.88
CA GLN A 27 6.90 7.43 15.16
C GLN A 27 7.38 6.48 14.07
N HIS A 28 6.51 5.58 13.59
CA HIS A 28 6.84 4.67 12.50
C HIS A 28 6.89 5.37 11.15
N LEU A 29 6.07 6.42 10.94
CA LEU A 29 6.11 7.23 9.72
C LEU A 29 7.48 7.87 9.46
N ARG A 30 8.27 8.15 10.53
CA ARG A 30 9.64 8.67 10.37
C ARG A 30 10.55 7.72 9.61
N ASN A 31 10.30 6.41 9.69
CA ASN A 31 11.06 5.42 8.96
C ASN A 31 10.87 5.57 7.44
N TYR A 32 9.78 6.18 7.00
CA TYR A 32 9.44 6.35 5.59
C TYR A 32 9.80 7.73 5.01
N ILE A 33 10.38 8.65 5.80
CA ILE A 33 10.77 10.00 5.32
C ILE A 33 11.69 9.91 4.10
N GLU A 34 12.65 8.98 4.11
CA GLU A 34 13.55 8.76 3.00
C GLU A 34 12.80 8.35 1.72
N THR A 35 11.83 7.44 1.84
CA THR A 35 10.96 7.02 0.73
C THR A 35 10.12 8.18 0.22
N PHE A 36 9.50 8.96 1.12
CA PHE A 36 8.72 10.14 0.75
C PHE A 36 9.58 11.15 -0.01
N ASN A 37 10.76 11.48 0.50
CA ASN A 37 11.67 12.42 -0.15
C ASN A 37 12.11 11.92 -1.52
N LYS A 38 12.47 10.63 -1.62
CA LYS A 38 12.92 10.02 -2.87
C LYS A 38 11.84 10.11 -3.96
N GLU A 39 10.60 9.75 -3.65
CA GLU A 39 9.51 9.79 -4.63
C GLU A 39 9.05 11.23 -4.93
N VAL A 40 9.01 12.11 -3.93
CA VAL A 40 8.68 13.53 -4.16
C VAL A 40 9.75 14.23 -5.01
N CYS A 41 11.03 13.91 -4.84
CA CYS A 41 12.08 14.44 -5.72
C CYS A 41 11.86 14.02 -7.17
N ARG A 42 11.56 12.73 -7.44
CA ARG A 42 11.23 12.26 -8.80
C ARG A 42 10.01 12.96 -9.38
N TYR A 43 8.98 13.17 -8.56
CA TYR A 43 7.78 13.90 -8.95
C TYR A 43 8.12 15.34 -9.33
N ILE A 44 8.92 16.05 -8.52
CA ILE A 44 9.36 17.42 -8.81
C ILE A 44 10.20 17.46 -10.10
N ASP A 45 11.10 16.49 -10.30
CA ASP A 45 11.89 16.41 -11.53
C ASP A 45 10.99 16.24 -12.76
N ALA A 46 10.00 15.35 -12.70
CA ALA A 46 9.02 15.14 -13.76
C ALA A 46 8.16 16.40 -14.02
N LEU A 47 7.73 17.09 -12.97
CA LEU A 47 7.01 18.35 -13.09
C LEU A 47 7.89 19.44 -13.71
N SER A 48 9.16 19.54 -13.34
CA SER A 48 10.07 20.59 -13.83
C SER A 48 10.28 20.55 -15.36
N VAL A 49 10.14 19.36 -15.95
CA VAL A 49 10.14 19.19 -17.41
C VAL A 49 8.86 19.75 -18.03
N LYS A 50 7.71 19.56 -17.36
CA LYS A 50 6.39 20.02 -17.79
C LYS A 50 6.13 21.50 -17.52
N THR A 51 6.76 22.11 -16.52
CA THR A 51 6.63 23.56 -16.25
C THR A 51 7.23 24.45 -17.35
N LYS A 52 7.91 23.87 -18.34
CA LYS A 52 8.37 24.57 -19.54
C LYS A 52 7.28 24.72 -20.61
N SER A 53 6.08 24.16 -20.39
CA SER A 53 4.89 24.31 -21.24
C SER A 53 3.79 25.17 -20.59
N GLU A 54 2.65 25.31 -21.26
CA GLU A 54 1.43 25.94 -20.71
C GLU A 54 0.90 25.24 -19.45
N VAL A 55 -0.09 25.88 -18.81
CA VAL A 55 -0.82 25.36 -17.64
C VAL A 55 -1.21 23.90 -17.87
N PHE A 56 -0.84 23.03 -16.93
CA PHE A 56 -1.12 21.60 -16.99
C PHE A 56 -1.71 21.10 -15.67
N ASP A 57 -2.49 20.04 -15.76
CA ASP A 57 -3.03 19.34 -14.59
C ASP A 57 -1.94 18.45 -13.98
N ILE A 58 -1.74 18.57 -12.66
CA ILE A 58 -0.78 17.76 -11.91
C ILE A 58 -1.40 16.48 -11.36
N TYR A 59 -2.71 16.29 -11.50
CA TYR A 59 -3.45 15.23 -10.83
C TYR A 59 -2.87 13.85 -11.11
N ASN A 60 -2.62 13.51 -12.38
CA ASN A 60 -2.11 12.19 -12.75
C ASN A 60 -0.70 11.97 -12.20
N GLU A 61 0.14 13.00 -12.25
CA GLU A 61 1.51 13.01 -11.74
C GLU A 61 1.52 12.83 -10.22
N THR A 62 0.57 13.46 -9.52
CA THR A 62 0.36 13.27 -8.10
C THR A 62 -0.11 11.84 -7.80
N GLN A 63 -0.98 11.25 -8.62
CA GLN A 63 -1.42 9.86 -8.46
C GLN A 63 -0.26 8.87 -8.64
N TYR A 64 0.62 9.07 -9.63
CA TYR A 64 1.80 8.23 -9.82
C TYR A 64 2.73 8.29 -8.60
N CYS A 65 3.01 9.49 -8.10
CA CYS A 65 3.86 9.69 -6.92
C CYS A 65 3.25 9.03 -5.66
N LEU A 66 1.94 9.23 -5.45
CA LEU A 66 1.22 8.62 -4.34
C LEU A 66 1.24 7.09 -4.41
N ALA A 67 1.08 6.52 -5.60
CA ALA A 67 1.14 5.08 -5.80
C ALA A 67 2.51 4.51 -5.45
N ASP A 68 3.59 5.14 -5.91
CA ASP A 68 4.96 4.69 -5.63
C ASP A 68 5.29 4.76 -4.13
N ILE A 69 4.92 5.87 -3.47
CA ILE A 69 5.03 6.01 -2.01
C ILE A 69 4.27 4.89 -1.30
N THR A 70 3.03 4.63 -1.72
CA THR A 70 2.17 3.65 -1.06
C THR A 70 2.70 2.23 -1.24
N PHE A 71 3.15 1.87 -2.44
CA PHE A 71 3.72 0.56 -2.70
C PHE A 71 5.00 0.31 -1.91
N GLU A 72 5.86 1.32 -1.76
CA GLU A 72 7.08 1.17 -0.98
C GLU A 72 6.82 1.13 0.53
N THR A 73 5.92 1.96 1.04
CA THR A 73 5.70 2.08 2.49
C THR A 73 4.74 1.03 3.05
N VAL A 74 3.68 0.71 2.30
CA VAL A 74 2.66 -0.27 2.73
C VAL A 74 3.11 -1.68 2.32
N LEU A 75 3.32 -1.90 1.02
CA LEU A 75 3.59 -3.24 0.49
C LEU A 75 5.07 -3.65 0.56
N GLY A 76 5.99 -2.68 0.62
CA GLY A 76 7.43 -2.95 0.63
C GLY A 76 7.96 -3.42 -0.72
N ILE A 77 7.35 -2.94 -1.81
CA ILE A 77 7.78 -3.19 -3.19
C ILE A 77 8.13 -1.87 -3.86
N SER A 78 9.06 -1.86 -4.81
CA SER A 78 9.43 -0.65 -5.54
C SER A 78 8.25 -0.07 -6.33
N GLY A 79 8.04 1.23 -6.20
CA GLY A 79 7.16 1.98 -7.06
C GLY A 79 7.75 2.14 -8.47
N VAL A 80 6.93 1.98 -9.50
CA VAL A 80 7.33 2.16 -10.92
C VAL A 80 6.37 3.06 -11.69
N ALA A 81 5.30 3.54 -11.05
CA ALA A 81 4.18 4.23 -11.68
C ALA A 81 4.64 5.55 -12.32
N GLN A 82 5.53 6.31 -11.66
CA GLN A 82 6.10 7.54 -12.22
C GLN A 82 6.98 7.30 -13.46
N ASN A 83 7.59 6.11 -13.61
CA ASN A 83 8.46 5.78 -14.73
C ASN A 83 7.68 5.23 -15.93
N THR A 84 6.65 4.43 -15.66
CA THR A 84 5.85 3.78 -16.70
C THR A 84 4.71 4.67 -17.19
N GLY A 85 4.28 5.64 -16.38
CA GLY A 85 3.02 6.35 -16.61
C GLY A 85 1.82 5.40 -16.57
N ASP A 86 1.97 4.24 -15.93
CA ASP A 86 0.96 3.19 -15.89
C ASP A 86 0.32 3.12 -14.51
N LEU A 87 -0.96 3.46 -14.44
CA LEU A 87 -1.80 3.32 -13.26
C LEU A 87 -2.59 2.00 -13.25
N THR A 88 -2.26 0.96 -14.02
CA THR A 88 -3.15 -0.23 -14.14
C THR A 88 -3.60 -0.81 -12.78
N VAL A 89 -2.76 -0.75 -11.74
CA VAL A 89 -3.16 -1.10 -10.36
C VAL A 89 -3.84 0.08 -9.61
N PRO A 90 -3.30 1.32 -9.59
CA PRO A 90 -4.00 2.47 -8.98
C PRO A 90 -5.36 2.86 -9.61
N HIS A 91 -5.48 2.86 -10.93
CA HIS A 91 -6.71 3.16 -11.68
C HIS A 91 -7.79 2.10 -11.43
N ALA A 92 -7.39 0.84 -11.26
CA ALA A 92 -8.27 -0.23 -10.80
C ALA A 92 -8.88 0.09 -9.41
N MET A 93 -8.16 0.81 -8.55
CA MET A 93 -8.65 1.27 -7.23
C MET A 93 -9.61 2.47 -7.29
N GLU A 94 -9.67 3.22 -8.39
CA GLU A 94 -10.49 4.44 -8.53
C GLU A 94 -11.85 4.20 -9.24
N THR A 95 -12.14 2.99 -9.73
CA THR A 95 -13.28 2.80 -10.65
C THR A 95 -14.66 2.87 -9.97
N LYS A 96 -15.56 3.67 -10.57
CA LYS A 96 -16.97 3.85 -10.15
C LYS A 96 -17.95 2.75 -10.64
N HIS A 97 -17.49 1.66 -11.25
CA HIS A 97 -18.37 0.69 -11.96
C HIS A 97 -18.20 -0.77 -11.48
N GLY A 98 -19.29 -1.42 -11.07
CA GLY A 98 -19.28 -2.75 -10.41
C GLY A 98 -18.69 -3.95 -11.19
N ARG A 99 -18.71 -3.97 -12.53
CA ARG A 99 -18.12 -5.09 -13.32
C ARG A 99 -16.60 -4.93 -13.55
N ALA A 100 -16.17 -3.70 -13.85
CA ALA A 100 -14.74 -3.35 -13.87
C ALA A 100 -14.15 -3.47 -12.45
N PHE A 101 -14.90 -3.05 -11.44
CA PHE A 101 -14.57 -3.18 -10.02
C PHE A 101 -14.37 -4.64 -9.60
N LYS A 102 -15.19 -5.59 -10.07
CA LYS A 102 -15.00 -7.01 -9.77
C LYS A 102 -13.70 -7.56 -10.38
N SER A 103 -13.41 -7.25 -11.64
CA SER A 103 -12.17 -7.65 -12.31
C SER A 103 -10.94 -7.00 -11.66
N ALA A 104 -11.02 -5.70 -11.37
CA ALA A 104 -10.00 -4.94 -10.64
C ALA A 104 -9.75 -5.50 -9.25
N THR A 105 -10.81 -5.83 -8.51
CA THR A 105 -10.71 -6.42 -7.16
C THR A 105 -10.03 -7.78 -7.23
N THR A 106 -10.36 -8.61 -8.22
CA THR A 106 -9.68 -9.90 -8.42
C THR A 106 -8.20 -9.70 -8.70
N THR A 107 -7.83 -8.81 -9.63
CA THR A 107 -6.42 -8.54 -9.95
C THR A 107 -5.64 -7.99 -8.75
N ILE A 108 -6.23 -7.07 -7.99
CA ILE A 108 -5.61 -6.50 -6.77
C ILE A 108 -5.47 -7.59 -5.70
N HIS A 109 -6.50 -8.41 -5.50
CA HIS A 109 -6.50 -9.50 -4.53
C HIS A 109 -5.44 -10.54 -4.85
N GLU A 110 -5.35 -10.99 -6.11
CA GLU A 110 -4.32 -11.93 -6.58
C GLU A 110 -2.91 -11.36 -6.40
N PHE A 111 -2.72 -10.09 -6.77
CA PHE A 111 -1.43 -9.41 -6.63
C PHE A 111 -0.99 -9.30 -5.17
N ILE A 112 -1.85 -8.83 -4.27
CA ILE A 112 -1.49 -8.66 -2.86
C ILE A 112 -1.36 -10.02 -2.17
N SER A 113 -2.21 -11.01 -2.52
CA SER A 113 -2.08 -12.38 -2.02
C SER A 113 -0.71 -12.98 -2.35
N LYS A 114 -0.24 -12.76 -3.59
CA LYS A 114 1.10 -13.19 -4.00
C LYS A 114 2.19 -12.55 -3.14
N ILE A 115 2.13 -11.23 -2.91
CA ILE A 115 3.10 -10.51 -2.06
C ILE A 115 3.07 -11.03 -0.62
N ILE A 116 1.88 -11.26 -0.05
CA ILE A 116 1.73 -11.82 1.30
C ILE A 116 2.41 -13.18 1.39
N ASN A 117 2.16 -14.07 0.43
CA ASN A 117 2.74 -15.42 0.41
C ASN A 117 4.27 -15.40 0.28
N GLU A 118 4.80 -14.55 -0.60
CA GLU A 118 6.24 -14.35 -0.79
C GLU A 118 6.89 -13.85 0.51
N LYS A 119 6.30 -12.83 1.15
CA LYS A 119 6.81 -12.28 2.41
C LYS A 119 6.72 -13.28 3.56
N LYS A 120 5.60 -13.97 3.74
CA LYS A 120 5.48 -15.02 4.78
C LYS A 120 6.55 -16.10 4.62
N SER A 121 6.75 -16.57 3.39
CA SER A 121 7.78 -17.59 3.11
C SER A 121 9.18 -17.11 3.47
N LEU A 122 9.51 -15.86 3.15
CA LEU A 122 10.78 -15.23 3.52
C LEU A 122 10.95 -15.12 5.04
N TYR A 123 9.94 -14.62 5.75
CA TYR A 123 10.01 -14.40 7.20
C TYR A 123 10.09 -15.72 7.97
N MET A 124 9.36 -16.76 7.55
CA MET A 124 9.50 -18.11 8.11
C MET A 124 10.90 -18.69 7.87
N ALA A 125 11.51 -18.47 6.70
CA ALA A 125 12.87 -18.92 6.42
C ALA A 125 13.92 -18.16 7.27
N LEU A 126 13.69 -16.86 7.52
CA LEU A 126 14.53 -16.05 8.42
C LEU A 126 14.45 -16.54 9.87
N GLU A 127 13.24 -16.83 10.37
CA GLU A 127 13.05 -17.39 11.72
C GLU A 127 13.74 -18.75 11.91
N ARG A 128 13.76 -19.59 10.86
CA ARG A 128 14.46 -20.88 10.87
C ARG A 128 15.98 -20.78 10.66
N GLY A 129 16.51 -19.58 10.42
CA GLY A 129 17.94 -19.37 10.12
C GLY A 129 18.38 -19.93 8.75
N GLU A 130 17.42 -20.21 7.86
CA GLU A 130 17.65 -20.80 6.54
C GLU A 130 18.07 -19.77 5.49
N SER A 131 17.90 -18.47 5.78
CA SER A 131 18.21 -17.37 4.88
C SER A 131 19.26 -16.43 5.47
N LYS A 132 20.30 -16.11 4.68
CA LYS A 132 21.33 -15.09 5.01
C LYS A 132 20.98 -13.70 4.48
N VAL A 133 19.77 -13.52 3.97
CA VAL A 133 19.32 -12.23 3.43
C VAL A 133 19.16 -11.24 4.60
N GLU A 134 19.79 -10.07 4.47
CA GLU A 134 19.62 -8.98 5.43
C GLU A 134 18.13 -8.56 5.45
N LYS A 135 17.54 -8.42 6.65
CA LYS A 135 16.11 -8.10 6.79
C LYS A 135 15.85 -6.76 6.08
N PRO A 136 15.00 -6.73 5.04
CA PRO A 136 14.71 -5.49 4.35
C PRO A 136 14.06 -4.48 5.30
N LYS A 137 14.22 -3.18 5.00
CA LYS A 137 13.57 -2.10 5.75
C LYS A 137 12.06 -2.38 5.80
N PRO A 138 11.46 -2.54 6.99
CA PRO A 138 10.15 -3.16 7.10
C PRO A 138 9.04 -2.21 6.64
N SER A 139 8.25 -2.67 5.66
CA SER A 139 7.00 -2.03 5.27
C SER A 139 5.91 -2.28 6.32
N ILE A 140 4.77 -1.60 6.21
CA ILE A 140 3.62 -1.86 7.10
C ILE A 140 3.17 -3.33 7.00
N LEU A 141 3.14 -3.88 5.77
CA LEU A 141 2.84 -5.29 5.55
C LEU A 141 3.85 -6.23 6.24
N ASP A 142 5.14 -5.91 6.20
CA ASP A 142 6.17 -6.69 6.88
C ASP A 142 5.93 -6.75 8.39
N LEU A 143 5.68 -5.59 9.00
CA LEU A 143 5.43 -5.48 10.43
C LEU A 143 4.13 -6.19 10.84
N LEU A 144 3.12 -6.16 9.96
CA LEU A 144 1.87 -6.86 10.19
C LEU A 144 2.06 -8.38 10.10
N ILE A 145 2.76 -8.87 9.08
CA ILE A 145 3.08 -10.30 8.91
C ILE A 145 3.88 -10.81 10.12
N GLU A 146 4.91 -10.09 10.55
CA GLU A 146 5.72 -10.46 11.71
C GLU A 146 4.87 -10.57 12.98
N ASN A 147 4.00 -9.59 13.25
CA ASN A 147 3.09 -9.66 14.39
C ASN A 147 2.08 -10.80 14.28
N VAL A 148 1.56 -11.08 13.08
CA VAL A 148 0.58 -12.15 12.86
C VAL A 148 1.22 -13.52 13.04
N ILE A 149 2.44 -13.73 12.56
CA ILE A 149 3.21 -14.97 12.78
C ILE A 149 3.40 -15.21 14.29
N ILE A 150 3.79 -14.18 15.03
CA ILE A 150 4.05 -14.28 16.47
C ILE A 150 2.75 -14.52 17.28
N THR A 151 1.68 -13.80 16.95
CA THR A 151 0.47 -13.73 17.79
C THR A 151 -0.65 -14.65 17.32
N SER A 152 -0.61 -15.11 16.07
CA SER A 152 -1.72 -15.81 15.38
C SER A 152 -3.06 -15.06 15.49
N ALA A 153 -3.01 -13.73 15.61
CA ALA A 153 -4.18 -12.91 15.92
C ALA A 153 -5.06 -12.58 14.70
N MET A 154 -4.55 -12.81 13.49
CA MET A 154 -5.28 -12.63 12.23
C MET A 154 -4.97 -13.78 11.26
N ASP A 155 -5.93 -14.12 10.41
CA ASP A 155 -5.71 -15.01 9.27
C ASP A 155 -5.24 -14.26 8.01
N ASP A 156 -4.84 -15.00 6.98
CA ASP A 156 -4.30 -14.48 5.72
C ASP A 156 -5.30 -13.60 4.98
N GLN A 157 -6.58 -13.96 5.05
CA GLN A 157 -7.65 -13.24 4.39
C GLN A 157 -7.91 -11.90 5.11
N GLU A 158 -7.87 -11.90 6.44
CA GLU A 158 -7.98 -10.69 7.27
C GLU A 158 -6.82 -9.72 7.03
N VAL A 159 -5.58 -10.23 6.93
CA VAL A 159 -4.41 -9.41 6.57
C VAL A 159 -4.59 -8.78 5.18
N LEU A 160 -5.05 -9.57 4.22
CA LEU A 160 -5.30 -9.12 2.86
C LEU A 160 -6.38 -8.04 2.80
N ASP A 161 -7.50 -8.25 3.47
CA ASP A 161 -8.62 -7.31 3.48
C ASP A 161 -8.25 -5.98 4.15
N ASP A 162 -7.46 -6.01 5.23
CA ASP A 162 -7.01 -4.80 5.91
C ASP A 162 -5.98 -4.01 5.08
N ILE A 163 -5.05 -4.71 4.41
CA ILE A 163 -4.06 -4.08 3.53
C ILE A 163 -4.74 -3.47 2.32
N ILE A 164 -5.66 -4.19 1.69
CA ILE A 164 -6.50 -3.68 0.59
C ILE A 164 -7.20 -2.41 1.06
N ALA A 165 -7.86 -2.45 2.22
CA ALA A 165 -8.62 -1.32 2.71
C ALA A 165 -7.73 -0.11 3.02
N LEU A 166 -6.50 -0.32 3.52
CA LEU A 166 -5.52 0.74 3.73
C LEU A 166 -5.11 1.40 2.40
N LEU A 167 -4.83 0.60 1.37
CA LEU A 167 -4.50 1.10 0.02
C LEU A 167 -5.65 1.90 -0.57
N PHE A 168 -6.87 1.35 -0.57
CA PHE A 168 -8.06 2.06 -1.05
C PHE A 168 -8.32 3.34 -0.27
N GLY A 169 -8.08 3.35 1.05
CA GLY A 169 -8.21 4.54 1.88
C GLY A 169 -7.35 5.70 1.36
N VAL A 170 -6.11 5.42 0.94
CA VAL A 170 -5.20 6.42 0.38
C VAL A 170 -5.75 6.98 -0.93
N PHE A 171 -6.09 6.12 -1.91
CA PHE A 171 -6.54 6.59 -3.23
C PHE A 171 -7.93 7.24 -3.23
N VAL A 172 -8.87 6.74 -2.42
CA VAL A 172 -10.23 7.31 -2.36
C VAL A 172 -10.23 8.70 -1.74
N ILE A 173 -9.37 8.97 -0.76
CA ILE A 173 -9.23 10.31 -0.17
C ILE A 173 -8.74 11.29 -1.23
N PHE A 174 -7.69 10.95 -1.98
CA PHE A 174 -7.15 11.81 -3.03
C PHE A 174 -8.09 11.99 -4.23
N GLY A 175 -8.80 10.94 -4.65
CA GLY A 175 -9.79 11.02 -5.73
C GLY A 175 -10.98 11.94 -5.43
N LYS A 176 -11.25 12.24 -4.14
CA LYS A 176 -12.26 13.26 -3.76
C LYS A 176 -11.77 14.69 -3.93
N PHE A 177 -10.47 14.95 -3.81
CA PHE A 177 -9.89 16.29 -3.96
C PHE A 177 -9.82 16.78 -5.42
N SER A 178 -9.90 15.88 -6.41
CA SER A 178 -9.90 16.26 -7.83
C SER A 178 -11.26 16.73 -8.36
N LYS A 179 -12.35 16.55 -7.60
CA LYS A 179 -13.72 16.89 -8.04
C LYS A 179 -14.33 18.09 -7.31
N SER A 180 -13.52 18.83 -6.56
CA SER A 180 -13.90 20.05 -5.82
C SER A 180 -13.13 21.24 -6.35
#